data_AF-A0A8E2QG39-F1
#
_entry.id   AF-A0A8E2QG39-F1
#
_cell.length_a   1.000
_cell.length_b   1.000
_cell.length_c   1.000
_cell.angle_alpha   90.00
_cell.angle_beta   90.00
_cell.angle_gamma   90.00
#
_symmetry.space_group_name_H-M   'P 1'
#
loop_
_entity.id
_entity.type
_entity.pdbx_description
1 polymer ?
#
loop_
_entity_poly.entity_id
_entity_poly.type
_entity_poly.pdbx_seq_one_letter_code
_entity_poly.pdbx_strand_id
1 'polypeptide(L)'
;MPSTQPSSPLDNRHRVETPEGIDLLLRPAGLVPRALAFTVDLALRAAILLALFLGFGLLGKFGSGLSALLLFLVQWWYMVLFEVLNQGRTPGKQWLGLRVVHDDGTPVGWAASLTRNLLRFVDMLPFGYFLGALSCLAHPAFKRLGDLAAGTLVVYAERPSARPALPMVEAQRPPVELDRDAQRALLDFAERQASLSPERAQELAALLAEPLRLPAAQAVPGLLAMAQGLLRVTLKQEAFEQRHQPEWERFDARLDALERGRSAADEAMDFPAAYRRLCQQLALADARGYSSPLLEQLRRRVLRGHQQLYRQRSPLLGRLLGFVLGGFARLTREEWRGVLAASLLFYGSLLGMGVLVYAFPELAYSVLSAEQVAEMETLYDPDASRLGRFGERGSAEDWMMFGYYVMNNIGIAFQTFAGGLLLGVGSLFFLMFNGLTIGAVAGHLSEIGYHQPFWSFVIGHGAFELTAITLAGAAGLKLGAALLAPGRLRRGEALRQAAERGVRLVAGATLMLLIAAFIEAYWSSMTYGPAGVKYAVGALLWLLVALYFLFAGRNRHASG
;
A
#
# COMPACT_ATOMS: atom_id res chain seq x y z
N MET A 1 49.97 -8.69 -3.43
CA MET A 1 48.99 -7.98 -4.29
C MET A 1 47.64 -8.06 -3.61
N PRO A 2 46.93 -6.94 -3.40
CA PRO A 2 45.57 -7.02 -2.86
C PRO A 2 44.69 -7.70 -3.89
N SER A 3 43.98 -8.74 -3.48
CA SER A 3 42.92 -9.37 -4.26
C SER A 3 41.86 -8.31 -4.58
N THR A 4 41.88 -7.79 -5.80
CA THR A 4 40.77 -6.99 -6.34
C THR A 4 39.54 -7.88 -6.33
N GLN A 5 38.72 -7.79 -5.27
CA GLN A 5 37.37 -8.34 -5.33
C GLN A 5 36.71 -7.72 -6.57
N PRO A 6 36.20 -8.53 -7.52
CA PRO A 6 35.52 -7.98 -8.67
C PRO A 6 34.40 -7.09 -8.16
N SER A 7 34.42 -5.80 -8.54
CA SER A 7 33.33 -4.87 -8.25
C SER A 7 32.04 -5.55 -8.71
N SER A 8 31.12 -5.78 -7.77
CA SER A 8 29.85 -6.45 -8.11
C SER A 8 29.23 -5.71 -9.30
N PRO A 9 28.89 -6.43 -10.38
CA PRO A 9 28.30 -5.79 -11.55
C PRO A 9 27.07 -4.99 -11.13
N LEU A 10 26.83 -3.85 -11.79
CA LEU A 10 25.60 -3.09 -11.62
C LEU A 10 24.42 -3.99 -12.00
N ASP A 11 23.82 -4.63 -11.00
CA ASP A 11 22.68 -5.52 -11.17
C ASP A 11 21.49 -5.00 -10.37
N ASN A 12 20.36 -4.86 -11.06
CA ASN A 12 19.10 -4.46 -10.45
C ASN A 12 18.33 -5.69 -9.95
N ARG A 13 19.03 -6.63 -9.32
CA ARG A 13 18.43 -7.83 -8.71
C ARG A 13 18.43 -7.71 -7.20
N HIS A 14 17.25 -7.88 -6.62
CA HIS A 14 17.04 -7.98 -5.20
C HIS A 14 16.90 -9.46 -4.83
N ARG A 15 17.90 -9.99 -4.13
CA ARG A 15 17.93 -11.38 -3.67
C ARG A 15 17.15 -11.52 -2.38
N VAL A 16 16.28 -12.52 -2.35
CA VAL A 16 15.47 -12.89 -1.18
C VAL A 16 15.65 -14.37 -0.92
N GLU A 17 16.12 -14.71 0.27
CA GLU A 17 16.24 -16.10 0.70
C GLU A 17 14.88 -16.58 1.25
N THR A 18 14.37 -17.70 0.72
CA THR A 18 13.13 -18.30 1.23
C THR A 18 13.42 -19.23 2.41
N PRO A 19 12.41 -19.56 3.24
CA PRO A 19 12.56 -20.54 4.33
C PRO A 19 13.05 -21.93 3.86
N GLU A 20 12.88 -22.25 2.59
CA GLU A 20 13.34 -23.49 1.95
C GLU A 20 14.81 -23.43 1.49
N GLY A 21 15.53 -22.32 1.75
CA GLY A 21 16.94 -22.14 1.41
C GLY A 21 17.20 -21.83 -0.07
N ILE A 22 16.21 -21.26 -0.76
CA ILE A 22 16.32 -20.88 -2.18
C ILE A 22 16.38 -19.36 -2.31
N ASP A 23 17.29 -18.89 -3.17
CA ASP A 23 17.37 -17.49 -3.56
C ASP A 23 16.36 -17.15 -4.66
N LEU A 24 15.35 -16.36 -4.30
CA LEU A 24 14.47 -15.68 -5.24
C LEU A 24 15.13 -14.38 -5.71
N LEU A 25 15.16 -14.18 -7.04
CA LEU A 25 15.73 -12.99 -7.66
C LEU A 25 14.61 -12.08 -8.13
N LEU A 26 14.29 -11.06 -7.34
CA LEU A 26 13.33 -10.04 -7.71
C LEU A 26 14.02 -8.95 -8.54
N ARG A 27 13.31 -8.38 -9.53
CA ARG A 27 13.80 -7.24 -10.32
C ARG A 27 13.01 -5.99 -9.94
N PRO A 28 13.51 -5.12 -9.05
CA PRO A 28 12.83 -3.88 -8.69
C PRO A 28 12.58 -3.01 -9.91
N ALA A 29 11.41 -2.38 -9.96
CA ALA A 29 11.07 -1.42 -10.99
C ALA A 29 11.55 -0.02 -10.59
N GLY A 30 12.31 0.63 -11.47
CA GLY A 30 12.81 1.98 -11.26
C GLY A 30 11.71 3.05 -11.29
N LEU A 31 12.09 4.33 -11.16
CA LEU A 31 11.15 5.45 -11.09
C LEU A 31 10.26 5.58 -12.34
N VAL A 32 10.85 5.52 -13.54
CA VAL A 32 10.15 5.74 -14.82
C VAL A 32 8.97 4.77 -15.05
N PRO A 33 9.15 3.43 -15.01
CA PRO A 33 8.03 2.50 -15.21
C PRO A 33 6.95 2.66 -14.12
N ARG A 34 7.33 3.03 -12.89
CA ARG A 34 6.37 3.31 -11.82
C ARG A 34 5.56 4.58 -12.09
N ALA A 35 6.21 5.65 -12.57
CA ALA A 35 5.56 6.89 -12.94
C ALA A 35 4.58 6.68 -14.10
N LEU A 36 4.99 5.97 -15.15
CA LEU A 36 4.12 5.63 -16.27
C LEU A 36 2.91 4.79 -15.81
N ALA A 37 3.10 3.78 -14.95
CA ALA A 37 1.99 3.00 -14.39
C ALA A 37 1.00 3.91 -13.64
N PHE A 38 1.53 4.83 -12.84
CA PHE A 38 0.72 5.79 -12.10
C PHE A 38 -0.03 6.75 -13.03
N THR A 39 0.57 7.22 -14.13
CA THR A 39 -0.10 8.07 -15.12
C THR A 39 -1.28 7.35 -15.77
N VAL A 40 -1.13 6.06 -16.10
CA VAL A 40 -2.24 5.24 -16.62
C VAL A 40 -3.35 5.12 -15.58
N ASP A 41 -3.00 4.81 -14.34
CA ASP A 41 -3.97 4.72 -13.25
C ASP A 41 -4.65 6.08 -12.98
N LEU A 42 -3.92 7.19 -13.13
CA LEU A 42 -4.47 8.54 -13.00
C LEU A 42 -5.46 8.85 -14.11
N ALA A 43 -5.14 8.53 -15.36
CA ALA A 43 -6.03 8.70 -16.50
C ALA A 43 -7.31 7.86 -16.34
N LEU A 44 -7.18 6.59 -15.92
CA LEU A 44 -8.34 5.72 -15.68
C LEU A 44 -9.21 6.25 -14.54
N ARG A 45 -8.59 6.71 -13.43
CA ARG A 45 -9.33 7.36 -12.33
C ARG A 45 -10.04 8.62 -12.81
N ALA A 46 -9.38 9.48 -13.59
CA ALA A 46 -10.00 10.68 -14.14
C ALA A 46 -11.19 10.35 -15.06
N ALA A 47 -11.06 9.33 -15.91
CA ALA A 47 -12.15 8.85 -16.76
C ALA A 47 -13.33 8.30 -15.95
N ILE A 48 -13.05 7.51 -14.89
CA ILE A 48 -14.08 7.03 -13.97
C ILE A 48 -14.78 8.22 -13.30
N LEU A 49 -14.03 9.18 -12.74
CA LEU A 49 -14.60 10.34 -12.08
C LEU A 49 -15.43 11.21 -13.03
N LEU A 50 -14.98 11.39 -14.28
CA LEU A 50 -15.74 12.11 -15.30
C LEU A 50 -17.04 11.38 -15.64
N ALA A 51 -16.99 10.07 -15.84
CA ALA A 51 -18.18 9.26 -16.12
C ALA A 51 -19.18 9.30 -14.95
N LEU A 52 -18.69 9.25 -13.71
CA LEU A 52 -19.50 9.40 -12.51
C LEU A 52 -20.14 10.78 -12.43
N PHE A 53 -19.36 11.84 -12.66
CA PHE A 53 -19.85 13.22 -12.66
C PHE A 53 -20.95 13.44 -13.71
N LEU A 54 -20.74 12.97 -14.95
CA LEU A 54 -21.72 13.09 -16.03
C LEU A 54 -22.97 12.24 -15.77
N GLY A 55 -22.79 11.00 -15.30
CA GLY A 55 -23.89 10.08 -15.05
C GLY A 55 -24.77 10.46 -13.85
N PHE A 56 -24.16 10.95 -12.77
CA PHE A 56 -24.87 11.30 -11.54
C PHE A 56 -25.22 12.78 -11.44
N GLY A 57 -24.63 13.67 -12.27
CA GLY A 57 -24.97 15.09 -12.30
C GLY A 57 -26.45 15.36 -12.59
N LEU A 58 -27.11 14.48 -13.36
CA LEU A 58 -28.54 14.58 -13.67
C LEU A 58 -29.46 14.17 -12.51
N LEU A 59 -28.93 13.51 -11.46
CA LEU A 59 -29.72 13.07 -10.29
C LEU A 59 -29.76 14.11 -9.15
N GLY A 60 -29.32 15.35 -9.42
CA GLY A 60 -29.34 16.44 -8.43
C GLY A 60 -28.57 16.10 -7.16
N LYS A 61 -29.15 16.41 -5.98
CA LYS A 61 -28.50 16.25 -4.67
C LYS A 61 -28.24 14.79 -4.27
N PHE A 62 -29.10 13.87 -4.70
CA PHE A 62 -28.84 12.43 -4.49
C PHE A 62 -27.57 12.00 -5.26
N GLY A 63 -27.48 12.44 -6.52
CA GLY A 63 -26.31 12.21 -7.37
C GLY A 63 -25.02 12.80 -6.81
N SER A 64 -25.06 14.01 -6.25
CA SER A 64 -23.87 14.64 -5.66
C SER A 64 -23.37 13.90 -4.41
N GLY A 65 -24.26 13.42 -3.54
CA GLY A 65 -23.88 12.59 -2.39
C GLY A 65 -23.21 11.29 -2.79
N LEU A 66 -23.79 10.58 -3.77
CA LEU A 66 -23.19 9.36 -4.31
C LEU A 66 -21.86 9.64 -5.01
N SER A 67 -21.77 10.75 -5.74
CA SER A 67 -20.53 11.19 -6.39
C SER A 67 -19.44 11.50 -5.37
N ALA A 68 -19.75 12.13 -4.23
CA ALA A 68 -18.79 12.40 -3.16
C ALA A 68 -18.24 11.10 -2.54
N LEU A 69 -19.12 10.11 -2.26
CA LEU A 69 -18.70 8.80 -1.76
C LEU A 69 -17.83 8.05 -2.78
N LEU A 70 -18.23 8.03 -4.05
CA LEU A 70 -17.47 7.37 -5.10
C LEU A 70 -16.15 8.09 -5.39
N LEU A 71 -16.12 9.42 -5.35
CA LEU A 71 -14.90 10.22 -5.42
C LEU A 71 -13.94 9.82 -4.30
N PHE A 72 -14.43 9.73 -3.06
CA PHE A 72 -13.64 9.27 -1.92
C PHE A 72 -13.08 7.85 -2.12
N LEU A 73 -13.92 6.91 -2.58
CA LEU A 73 -13.49 5.54 -2.88
C LEU A 73 -12.44 5.48 -4.00
N VAL A 74 -12.64 6.23 -5.09
CA VAL A 74 -11.69 6.28 -6.21
C VAL A 74 -10.38 6.97 -5.80
N GLN A 75 -10.43 7.99 -4.94
CA GLN A 75 -9.26 8.73 -4.48
C GLN A 75 -8.38 7.89 -3.55
N TRP A 76 -9.00 7.24 -2.56
CA TRP A 76 -8.28 6.57 -1.46
C TRP A 76 -8.19 5.06 -1.62
N TRP A 77 -9.22 4.43 -2.16
CA TRP A 77 -9.34 2.96 -2.17
C TRP A 77 -9.00 2.32 -3.52
N TYR A 78 -9.06 3.03 -4.65
CA TYR A 78 -8.73 2.46 -5.97
C TYR A 78 -7.42 1.66 -5.96
N MET A 79 -6.33 2.27 -5.47
CA MET A 79 -5.03 1.61 -5.46
C MET A 79 -5.02 0.40 -4.52
N VAL A 80 -5.64 0.53 -3.35
CA VAL A 80 -5.68 -0.52 -2.32
C VAL A 80 -6.47 -1.72 -2.81
N LEU A 81 -7.67 -1.48 -3.34
CA LEU A 81 -8.57 -2.52 -3.83
C LEU A 81 -7.92 -3.30 -4.97
N PHE A 82 -7.37 -2.63 -5.99
CA PHE A 82 -6.72 -3.35 -7.08
C PHE A 82 -5.44 -4.06 -6.63
N GLU A 83 -4.61 -3.46 -5.78
CA GLU A 83 -3.41 -4.15 -5.28
C GLU A 83 -3.75 -5.41 -4.48
N VAL A 84 -4.81 -5.41 -3.68
CA VAL A 84 -5.17 -6.59 -2.88
C VAL A 84 -5.97 -7.62 -3.69
N LEU A 85 -6.93 -7.18 -4.49
CA LEU A 85 -7.83 -8.06 -5.25
C LEU A 85 -7.16 -8.64 -6.50
N ASN A 86 -6.21 -7.92 -7.11
CA ASN A 86 -5.51 -8.31 -8.33
C ASN A 86 -4.02 -8.61 -8.10
N GLN A 87 -3.69 -9.25 -6.97
CA GLN A 87 -2.36 -9.80 -6.67
C GLN A 87 -1.19 -8.81 -6.86
N GLY A 88 -1.32 -7.62 -6.28
CA GLY A 88 -0.33 -6.55 -6.31
C GLY A 88 -0.38 -5.66 -7.56
N ARG A 89 -1.41 -5.79 -8.41
CA ARG A 89 -1.46 -5.11 -9.72
C ARG A 89 -2.63 -4.15 -9.82
N THR A 90 -2.31 -2.88 -10.02
CA THR A 90 -3.29 -1.89 -10.52
C THR A 90 -3.37 -2.01 -12.04
N PRO A 91 -4.45 -1.54 -12.70
CA PRO A 91 -4.55 -1.55 -14.16
C PRO A 91 -3.31 -0.96 -14.86
N GLY A 92 -2.79 0.17 -14.38
CA GLY A 92 -1.56 0.76 -14.92
C GLY A 92 -0.31 -0.09 -14.69
N LYS A 93 -0.15 -0.66 -13.49
CA LYS A 93 0.94 -1.61 -13.20
C LYS A 93 0.83 -2.86 -14.07
N GLN A 94 -0.37 -3.40 -14.25
CA GLN A 94 -0.61 -4.58 -15.07
C GLN A 94 -0.21 -4.32 -16.53
N TRP A 95 -0.57 -3.17 -17.09
CA TRP A 95 -0.20 -2.82 -18.46
C TRP A 95 1.32 -2.76 -18.66
N LEU A 96 2.05 -2.22 -17.69
CA LEU A 96 3.52 -2.17 -17.72
C LEU A 96 4.21 -3.45 -17.22
N GLY A 97 3.45 -4.50 -16.89
CA GLY A 97 4.01 -5.74 -16.36
C GLY A 97 4.72 -5.54 -15.02
N LEU A 98 4.13 -4.75 -14.13
CA LEU A 98 4.60 -4.48 -12.78
C LEU A 98 3.65 -5.10 -11.75
N ARG A 99 4.17 -5.39 -10.56
CA ARG A 99 3.38 -5.78 -9.41
C ARG A 99 4.04 -5.40 -8.09
N VAL A 100 3.22 -5.25 -7.06
CA VAL A 100 3.66 -5.03 -5.68
C VAL A 100 3.76 -6.37 -4.95
N VAL A 101 4.89 -6.59 -4.30
CA VAL A 101 5.14 -7.73 -3.41
C VAL A 101 5.72 -7.22 -2.08
N HIS A 102 5.72 -8.06 -1.07
CA HIS A 102 6.53 -7.81 0.13
C HIS A 102 8.02 -7.93 -0.17
N ASP A 103 8.85 -7.46 0.76
CA ASP A 103 10.30 -7.57 0.67
C ASP A 103 10.80 -9.01 0.59
N ASP A 104 10.01 -9.97 1.09
CA ASP A 104 10.24 -11.41 1.00
C ASP A 104 9.65 -12.05 -0.27
N GLY A 105 9.08 -11.24 -1.18
CA GLY A 105 8.45 -11.73 -2.41
C GLY A 105 7.04 -12.29 -2.23
N THR A 106 6.49 -12.32 -1.01
CA THR A 106 5.11 -12.76 -0.75
C THR A 106 4.07 -11.74 -1.26
N PRO A 107 2.81 -12.14 -1.48
CA PRO A 107 1.76 -11.25 -1.97
C PRO A 107 1.43 -10.15 -0.96
N VAL A 108 1.20 -8.93 -1.46
CA VAL A 108 0.82 -7.80 -0.60
C VAL A 108 -0.55 -8.01 0.05
N GLY A 109 -0.63 -7.80 1.37
CA GLY A 109 -1.88 -7.84 2.12
C GLY A 109 -2.59 -6.49 2.25
N TRP A 110 -3.79 -6.50 2.87
CA TRP A 110 -4.60 -5.29 3.12
C TRP A 110 -3.85 -4.21 3.91
N ALA A 111 -3.23 -4.57 5.02
CA ALA A 111 -2.54 -3.61 5.88
C ALA A 111 -1.36 -2.95 5.15
N ALA A 112 -0.57 -3.73 4.43
CA ALA A 112 0.59 -3.22 3.69
C ALA A 112 0.17 -2.33 2.52
N SER A 113 -0.84 -2.75 1.75
CA SER A 113 -1.38 -1.93 0.65
C SER A 113 -2.03 -0.64 1.16
N LEU A 114 -2.79 -0.70 2.27
CA LEU A 114 -3.37 0.50 2.88
C LEU A 114 -2.26 1.44 3.40
N THR A 115 -1.25 0.91 4.10
CA THR A 115 -0.10 1.69 4.58
C THR A 115 0.57 2.46 3.44
N ARG A 116 1.01 1.76 2.38
CA ARG A 116 1.74 2.42 1.28
C ARG A 116 0.87 3.45 0.52
N ASN A 117 -0.45 3.27 0.48
CA ASN A 117 -1.35 4.15 -0.26
C ASN A 117 -1.87 5.33 0.56
N LEU A 118 -2.02 5.21 1.88
CA LEU A 118 -2.29 6.34 2.76
C LEU A 118 -1.11 7.30 2.81
N LEU A 119 0.10 6.77 2.91
CA LEU A 119 1.34 7.56 2.97
C LEU A 119 1.71 8.23 1.65
N ARG A 120 0.99 7.89 0.57
CA ARG A 120 1.12 8.52 -0.75
C ARG A 120 0.86 10.02 -0.72
N PHE A 121 0.04 10.49 0.21
CA PHE A 121 -0.17 11.93 0.41
C PHE A 121 1.15 12.67 0.66
N VAL A 122 2.06 12.08 1.46
CA VAL A 122 3.38 12.66 1.74
C VAL A 122 4.32 12.55 0.55
N ASP A 123 4.24 11.46 -0.22
CA ASP A 123 5.03 11.32 -1.44
C ASP A 123 4.79 12.49 -2.43
N MET A 124 3.62 13.13 -2.38
CA MET A 124 3.22 14.23 -3.27
C MET A 124 3.81 15.60 -2.90
N LEU A 125 4.40 15.74 -1.71
CA LEU A 125 4.95 17.00 -1.22
C LEU A 125 6.33 17.31 -1.82
N PRO A 126 6.74 18.60 -1.88
CA PRO A 126 5.88 19.78 -1.73
C PRO A 126 4.97 20.00 -2.94
N PHE A 127 5.34 19.45 -4.10
CA PHE A 127 4.53 19.41 -5.31
C PHE A 127 4.93 18.18 -6.14
N GLY A 128 4.01 17.67 -6.98
CA GLY A 128 4.32 16.72 -8.05
C GLY A 128 5.14 15.47 -7.65
N TYR A 129 4.65 14.63 -6.74
CA TYR A 129 5.31 13.35 -6.35
C TYR A 129 6.79 13.46 -5.96
N PHE A 130 7.26 14.65 -5.58
CA PHE A 130 8.67 14.96 -5.43
C PHE A 130 9.37 14.12 -4.36
N LEU A 131 8.84 14.07 -3.13
CA LEU A 131 9.41 13.24 -2.06
C LEU A 131 9.39 11.75 -2.42
N GLY A 132 8.33 11.29 -3.08
CA GLY A 132 8.23 9.91 -3.55
C GLY A 132 9.32 9.57 -4.58
N ALA A 133 9.56 10.47 -5.54
CA ALA A 133 10.60 10.33 -6.55
C ALA A 133 12.01 10.37 -5.93
N LEU A 134 12.26 11.32 -5.03
CA LEU A 134 13.54 11.45 -4.33
C LEU A 134 13.86 10.19 -3.52
N SER A 135 12.90 9.68 -2.72
CA SER A 135 13.07 8.42 -1.98
C SER A 135 13.33 7.25 -2.93
N CYS A 136 12.61 7.18 -4.05
CA CYS A 136 12.79 6.13 -5.04
C CYS A 136 14.18 6.16 -5.68
N LEU A 137 14.75 7.33 -5.95
CA LEU A 137 16.09 7.47 -6.53
C LEU A 137 17.20 7.25 -5.50
N ALA A 138 16.95 7.59 -4.24
CA ALA A 138 17.92 7.44 -3.16
C ALA A 138 18.01 6.02 -2.59
N HIS A 139 17.02 5.16 -2.83
CA HIS A 139 16.99 3.81 -2.28
C HIS A 139 17.49 2.76 -3.32
N PRO A 140 18.41 1.85 -2.96
CA PRO A 140 18.98 0.87 -3.90
C PRO A 140 17.95 -0.04 -4.59
N ALA A 141 16.87 -0.37 -3.88
CA ALA A 141 15.75 -1.17 -4.41
C ALA A 141 14.58 -0.31 -4.95
N PHE A 142 14.81 0.97 -5.25
CA PHE A 142 13.83 1.91 -5.79
C PHE A 142 12.54 2.01 -4.98
N LYS A 143 12.63 2.16 -3.65
CA LYS A 143 11.47 2.25 -2.74
C LYS A 143 11.09 3.70 -2.45
N ARG A 144 9.79 4.02 -2.54
CA ARG A 144 9.25 5.31 -2.05
C ARG A 144 8.97 5.23 -0.55
N LEU A 145 8.62 6.36 0.09
CA LEU A 145 8.35 6.40 1.54
C LEU A 145 7.27 5.41 1.97
N GLY A 146 6.17 5.34 1.22
CA GLY A 146 5.10 4.37 1.47
C GLY A 146 5.56 2.91 1.33
N ASP A 147 6.52 2.61 0.45
CA ASP A 147 7.06 1.26 0.27
C ASP A 147 7.91 0.84 1.47
N LEU A 148 8.71 1.79 2.00
CA LEU A 148 9.54 1.60 3.19
C LEU A 148 8.69 1.30 4.43
N ALA A 149 7.65 2.11 4.65
CA ALA A 149 6.74 1.92 5.77
C ALA A 149 5.92 0.63 5.67
N ALA A 150 5.56 0.21 4.46
CA ALA A 150 4.79 -1.01 4.25
C ALA A 150 5.65 -2.29 4.17
N GLY A 151 6.98 -2.17 4.07
CA GLY A 151 7.86 -3.32 3.82
C GLY A 151 7.53 -4.01 2.49
N THR A 152 7.40 -3.20 1.43
CA THR A 152 6.99 -3.67 0.11
C THR A 152 7.94 -3.20 -0.98
N LEU A 153 7.86 -3.88 -2.13
CA LEU A 153 8.69 -3.65 -3.30
C LEU A 153 7.83 -3.72 -4.56
N VAL A 154 8.09 -2.83 -5.52
CA VAL A 154 7.50 -2.92 -6.87
C VAL A 154 8.49 -3.65 -7.75
N VAL A 155 8.06 -4.76 -8.34
CA VAL A 155 8.90 -5.62 -9.19
C VAL A 155 8.29 -5.77 -10.57
N TYR A 156 9.12 -6.06 -11.56
CA TYR A 156 8.63 -6.55 -12.84
C TYR A 156 7.98 -7.92 -12.65
N ALA A 157 6.78 -8.08 -13.21
CA ALA A 157 6.16 -9.38 -13.39
C ALA A 157 7.01 -10.16 -14.39
N GLU A 158 7.44 -11.37 -14.01
CA GLU A 158 8.22 -12.22 -14.90
C GLU A 158 7.38 -12.63 -16.11
N ARG A 159 7.89 -12.32 -17.32
CA ARG A 159 7.29 -12.77 -18.58
C ARG A 159 7.90 -14.11 -18.98
N PRO A 160 7.11 -15.06 -19.53
CA PRO A 160 7.64 -16.22 -20.25
C PRO A 160 8.73 -15.81 -21.22
N SER A 161 9.98 -16.21 -20.92
CA SER A 161 11.02 -16.23 -21.94
C SER A 161 10.74 -17.49 -22.75
N ALA A 162 10.44 -17.29 -24.03
CA ALA A 162 10.47 -18.41 -24.96
C ALA A 162 11.90 -18.96 -24.98
N ARG A 163 12.04 -20.28 -25.02
CA ARG A 163 13.35 -20.91 -25.21
C ARG A 163 13.93 -20.34 -26.51
N PRO A 164 15.07 -19.64 -26.47
CA PRO A 164 15.65 -19.12 -27.69
C PRO A 164 16.01 -20.29 -28.60
N ALA A 165 15.57 -20.21 -29.86
CA ALA A 165 15.95 -21.19 -30.86
C ALA A 165 17.43 -20.96 -31.18
N LEU A 166 18.27 -21.92 -30.85
CA LEU A 166 19.68 -21.84 -31.20
C LEU A 166 19.83 -22.03 -32.70
N PRO A 167 20.66 -21.22 -33.36
CA PRO A 167 20.93 -21.41 -34.77
C PRO A 167 21.51 -22.81 -35.00
N MET A 168 21.02 -23.48 -36.04
CA MET A 168 21.51 -24.80 -36.44
C MET A 168 22.85 -24.64 -37.16
N VAL A 169 23.92 -24.56 -36.37
CA VAL A 169 25.30 -24.52 -36.83
C VAL A 169 25.94 -25.89 -36.57
N GLU A 170 26.87 -26.30 -37.44
CA GLU A 170 27.62 -27.54 -37.24
C GLU A 170 28.38 -27.50 -35.90
N ALA A 171 28.17 -28.52 -35.06
CA ALA A 171 28.69 -28.57 -33.71
C ALA A 171 30.21 -28.76 -33.71
N GLN A 172 30.93 -27.90 -32.99
CA GLN A 172 32.39 -27.97 -32.82
C GLN A 172 32.74 -28.14 -31.34
N ARG A 173 33.86 -28.81 -31.05
CA ARG A 173 34.38 -28.88 -29.68
C ARG A 173 35.24 -27.65 -29.39
N PRO A 174 35.12 -27.04 -28.19
CA PRO A 174 36.05 -25.98 -27.78
C PRO A 174 37.50 -26.49 -27.86
N PRO A 175 38.45 -25.68 -28.38
CA PRO A 175 39.85 -26.07 -28.50
C PRO A 175 40.60 -26.06 -27.17
N VAL A 176 39.98 -25.53 -26.11
CA VAL A 176 40.49 -25.45 -24.74
C VAL A 176 39.44 -26.04 -23.79
N GLU A 177 39.89 -26.60 -22.66
CA GLU A 177 38.96 -26.99 -21.61
C GLU A 177 38.31 -25.75 -21.01
N LEU A 178 36.98 -25.74 -21.02
CA LEU A 178 36.19 -24.67 -20.43
C LEU A 178 35.73 -25.11 -19.04
N ASP A 179 35.95 -24.25 -18.05
CA ASP A 179 35.30 -24.41 -16.75
C ASP A 179 33.78 -24.20 -16.87
N ARG A 180 33.04 -24.45 -15.78
CA ARG A 180 31.57 -24.38 -15.81
C ARG A 180 31.05 -22.98 -16.10
N ASP A 181 31.71 -21.95 -15.59
CA ASP A 181 31.28 -20.56 -15.77
C ASP A 181 31.52 -20.11 -17.22
N ALA A 182 32.63 -20.52 -17.83
CA ALA A 182 32.91 -20.29 -19.24
C ALA A 182 31.94 -21.06 -20.15
N GLN A 183 31.62 -22.32 -19.83
CA GLN A 183 30.59 -23.08 -20.55
C GLN A 183 29.23 -22.37 -20.48
N ARG A 184 28.83 -21.91 -19.29
CA ARG A 184 27.58 -21.16 -19.07
C ARG A 184 27.58 -19.85 -19.84
N ALA A 185 28.67 -19.08 -19.81
CA ALA A 185 28.79 -17.84 -20.55
C ALA A 185 28.66 -18.04 -22.08
N LEU A 186 29.21 -19.13 -22.60
CA LEU A 186 29.16 -19.47 -24.02
C LEU A 186 27.73 -19.89 -24.45
N LEU A 187 27.04 -20.65 -23.61
CA LEU A 187 25.62 -20.98 -23.80
C LEU A 187 24.72 -19.74 -23.70
N ASP A 188 24.92 -18.91 -22.66
CA ASP A 188 24.18 -17.66 -22.47
C ASP A 188 24.38 -16.70 -23.65
N PHE A 189 25.59 -16.63 -24.21
CA PHE A 189 25.86 -15.86 -25.42
C PHE A 189 25.07 -16.41 -26.61
N ALA A 190 25.14 -17.72 -26.87
CA ALA A 190 24.46 -18.34 -28.00
C ALA A 190 22.92 -18.18 -27.93
N GLU A 191 22.36 -18.28 -26.74
CA GLU A 191 20.94 -18.09 -26.48
C GLU A 191 20.50 -16.62 -26.60
N ARG A 192 21.39 -15.66 -26.29
CA ARG A 192 21.07 -14.22 -26.33
C ARG A 192 21.48 -13.52 -27.62
N GLN A 193 22.34 -14.11 -28.45
CA GLN A 193 22.92 -13.47 -29.63
C GLN A 193 21.84 -12.87 -30.54
N ALA A 194 20.71 -13.56 -30.74
CA ALA A 194 19.60 -13.09 -31.57
C ALA A 194 18.88 -11.85 -31.02
N SER A 195 19.05 -11.54 -29.71
CA SER A 195 18.49 -10.35 -29.06
C SER A 195 19.45 -9.16 -28.99
N LEU A 196 20.71 -9.36 -29.40
CA LEU A 196 21.75 -8.33 -29.39
C LEU A 196 21.85 -7.66 -30.77
N SER A 197 22.29 -6.41 -30.80
CA SER A 197 22.70 -5.81 -32.08
C SER A 197 23.89 -6.59 -32.66
N PRO A 198 24.04 -6.68 -33.99
CA PRO A 198 25.16 -7.36 -34.63
C PRO A 198 26.52 -6.88 -34.10
N GLU A 199 26.64 -5.57 -33.87
CA GLU A 199 27.86 -4.96 -33.35
C GLU A 199 28.17 -5.43 -31.94
N ARG A 200 27.15 -5.49 -31.06
CA ARG A 200 27.33 -5.93 -29.67
C ARG A 200 27.58 -7.42 -29.57
N ALA A 201 26.96 -8.22 -30.43
CA ALA A 201 27.24 -9.65 -30.54
C ALA A 201 28.70 -9.88 -30.97
N GLN A 202 29.19 -9.13 -31.96
CA GLN A 202 30.57 -9.22 -32.43
C GLN A 202 31.56 -8.77 -31.35
N GLU A 203 31.28 -7.66 -30.65
CA GLU A 203 32.11 -7.14 -29.55
C GLU A 203 32.25 -8.18 -28.42
N LEU A 204 31.13 -8.75 -27.95
CA LEU A 204 31.15 -9.77 -26.91
C LEU A 204 31.83 -11.06 -27.38
N ALA A 205 31.63 -11.46 -28.63
CA ALA A 205 32.29 -12.61 -29.20
C ALA A 205 33.81 -12.42 -29.33
N ALA A 206 34.25 -11.19 -29.65
CA ALA A 206 35.66 -10.84 -29.77
C ALA A 206 36.41 -10.99 -28.43
N LEU A 207 35.75 -10.74 -27.29
CA LEU A 207 36.33 -10.98 -25.96
C LEU A 207 36.72 -12.45 -25.72
N LEU A 208 36.02 -13.37 -26.39
CA LEU A 208 36.28 -14.81 -26.30
C LEU A 208 37.07 -15.36 -27.50
N ALA A 209 37.28 -14.54 -28.55
CA ALA A 209 37.93 -14.98 -29.78
C ALA A 209 39.40 -15.34 -29.56
N GLU A 210 40.16 -14.52 -28.84
CA GLU A 210 41.58 -14.78 -28.55
C GLU A 210 41.77 -16.01 -27.63
N PRO A 211 41.08 -16.13 -26.46
CA PRO A 211 41.18 -17.32 -25.62
C PRO A 211 40.82 -18.63 -26.32
N LEU A 212 39.85 -18.58 -27.25
CA LEU A 212 39.36 -19.73 -28.00
C LEU A 212 40.06 -19.91 -29.36
N ARG A 213 41.10 -19.13 -29.66
CA ARG A 213 41.87 -19.20 -30.92
C ARG A 213 41.00 -19.08 -32.19
N LEU A 214 39.97 -18.25 -32.14
CA LEU A 214 39.08 -17.95 -33.25
C LEU A 214 39.51 -16.65 -33.96
N PRO A 215 39.50 -16.60 -35.30
CA PRO A 215 39.61 -15.32 -36.02
C PRO A 215 38.47 -14.40 -35.60
N ALA A 216 38.75 -13.10 -35.40
CA ALA A 216 37.74 -12.13 -34.97
C ALA A 216 36.50 -12.09 -35.91
N ALA A 217 36.70 -12.32 -37.21
CA ALA A 217 35.62 -12.40 -38.20
C ALA A 217 34.72 -13.66 -38.03
N GLN A 218 35.24 -14.72 -37.42
CA GLN A 218 34.53 -15.99 -37.18
C GLN A 218 34.16 -16.20 -35.71
N ALA A 219 34.35 -15.19 -34.85
CA ALA A 219 34.10 -15.30 -33.42
C ALA A 219 32.64 -15.69 -33.12
N VAL A 220 31.66 -15.02 -33.74
CA VAL A 220 30.23 -15.31 -33.53
C VAL A 220 29.86 -16.72 -34.05
N PRO A 221 30.13 -17.11 -35.32
CA PRO A 221 29.84 -18.46 -35.79
C PRO A 221 30.56 -19.56 -34.99
N GLY A 222 31.82 -19.33 -34.61
CA GLY A 222 32.62 -20.28 -33.85
C GLY A 222 32.08 -20.52 -32.44
N LEU A 223 31.67 -19.45 -31.73
CA LEU A 223 31.01 -19.58 -30.43
C LEU A 223 29.67 -20.31 -30.53
N LEU A 224 28.86 -20.04 -31.57
CA LEU A 224 27.59 -20.74 -31.79
C LEU A 224 27.80 -22.24 -32.06
N ALA A 225 28.82 -22.58 -32.86
CA ALA A 225 29.22 -23.97 -33.12
C ALA A 225 29.69 -24.69 -31.85
N MET A 226 30.45 -24.00 -31.00
CA MET A 226 30.90 -24.53 -29.71
C MET A 226 29.74 -24.70 -28.71
N ALA A 227 28.78 -23.77 -28.68
CA ALA A 227 27.57 -23.88 -27.88
C ALA A 227 26.74 -25.12 -28.28
N GLN A 228 26.56 -25.33 -29.60
CA GLN A 228 25.92 -26.54 -30.15
C GLN A 228 26.67 -27.81 -29.75
N GLY A 229 28.01 -27.78 -29.74
CA GLY A 229 28.86 -28.87 -29.25
C GLY A 229 28.62 -29.19 -27.76
N LEU A 230 28.56 -28.17 -26.91
CA LEU A 230 28.30 -28.31 -25.48
C LEU A 230 26.89 -28.86 -25.21
N LEU A 231 25.90 -28.42 -25.98
CA LEU A 231 24.51 -28.85 -25.83
C LEU A 231 24.28 -30.30 -26.24
N ARG A 232 24.92 -30.75 -27.33
CA ARG A 232 24.91 -32.15 -27.74
C ARG A 232 25.55 -33.08 -26.70
N VAL A 233 26.43 -32.56 -25.84
CA VAL A 233 27.03 -33.31 -24.73
C VAL A 233 26.16 -33.27 -23.46
N THR A 234 25.17 -32.38 -23.36
CA THR A 234 24.25 -32.29 -22.21
C THR A 234 22.96 -33.11 -22.34
N LEU A 235 23.07 -34.40 -22.70
CA LEU A 235 21.98 -35.40 -22.55
C LEU A 235 21.37 -35.38 -21.12
N LYS A 236 22.17 -34.96 -20.13
CA LYS A 236 21.77 -34.86 -18.73
C LYS A 236 20.74 -33.77 -18.43
N GLN A 237 20.70 -32.68 -19.21
CA GLN A 237 19.70 -31.62 -19.01
C GLN A 237 18.38 -32.03 -19.65
N GLU A 238 18.39 -32.52 -20.89
CA GLU A 238 17.17 -32.98 -21.56
C GLU A 238 16.51 -34.14 -20.80
N ALA A 239 17.30 -35.10 -20.30
CA ALA A 239 16.78 -36.17 -19.45
C ALA A 239 16.20 -35.66 -18.12
N PHE A 240 16.78 -34.59 -17.55
CA PHE A 240 16.25 -33.94 -16.35
C PHE A 240 14.92 -33.25 -16.63
N GLU A 241 14.84 -32.48 -17.73
CA GLU A 241 13.61 -31.84 -18.20
C GLU A 241 12.53 -32.89 -18.44
N GLN A 242 12.78 -33.90 -19.28
CA GLN A 242 11.81 -34.96 -19.58
C GLN A 242 11.31 -35.71 -18.34
N ARG A 243 12.20 -35.97 -17.37
CA ARG A 243 11.85 -36.66 -16.12
C ARG A 243 10.90 -35.85 -15.25
N HIS A 244 11.09 -34.53 -15.16
CA HIS A 244 10.37 -33.67 -14.22
C HIS A 244 9.24 -32.86 -14.88
N GLN A 245 9.19 -32.77 -16.20
CA GLN A 245 8.18 -32.05 -16.98
C GLN A 245 6.74 -32.38 -16.57
N PRO A 246 6.33 -33.66 -16.38
CA PRO A 246 4.95 -33.96 -15.98
C PRO A 246 4.60 -33.44 -14.58
N GLU A 247 5.59 -33.35 -13.67
CA GLU A 247 5.40 -32.77 -12.34
C GLU A 247 5.25 -31.25 -12.43
N TRP A 248 6.05 -30.59 -13.26
CA TRP A 248 5.96 -29.15 -13.49
C TRP A 248 4.63 -28.73 -14.10
N GLU A 249 4.12 -29.47 -15.08
CA GLU A 249 2.82 -29.20 -15.72
C GLU A 249 1.65 -29.36 -14.74
N ARG A 250 1.68 -30.39 -13.90
CA ARG A 250 0.70 -30.57 -12.82
C ARG A 250 0.77 -29.44 -11.80
N PHE A 251 1.97 -29.01 -11.44
CA PHE A 251 2.17 -27.90 -10.52
C PHE A 251 1.66 -26.58 -11.13
N ASP A 252 1.93 -26.31 -12.41
CA ASP A 252 1.45 -25.14 -13.14
C ASP A 252 -0.09 -25.13 -13.23
N ALA A 253 -0.73 -26.27 -13.53
CA ALA A 253 -2.18 -26.38 -13.54
C ALA A 253 -2.81 -26.10 -12.16
N ARG A 254 -2.20 -26.59 -11.08
CA ARG A 254 -2.60 -26.29 -9.70
C ARG A 254 -2.43 -24.81 -9.38
N LEU A 255 -1.29 -24.21 -9.74
CA LEU A 255 -1.03 -22.78 -9.56
C LEU A 255 -2.10 -21.94 -10.26
N ASP A 256 -2.41 -22.26 -11.51
CA ASP A 256 -3.43 -21.57 -12.30
C ASP A 256 -4.83 -21.66 -11.66
N ALA A 257 -5.19 -22.81 -11.08
CA ALA A 257 -6.44 -22.96 -10.35
C ALA A 257 -6.48 -22.09 -9.07
N LEU A 258 -5.40 -22.12 -8.28
CA LEU A 258 -5.26 -21.34 -7.05
C LEU A 258 -5.25 -19.83 -7.32
N GLU A 259 -4.58 -19.39 -8.39
CA GLU A 259 -4.52 -17.99 -8.83
C GLU A 259 -5.88 -17.47 -9.29
N ARG A 260 -6.73 -18.33 -9.89
CA ARG A 260 -8.13 -18.02 -10.25
C ARG A 260 -9.11 -18.15 -9.08
N GLY A 261 -8.63 -18.44 -7.87
CA GLY A 261 -9.47 -18.57 -6.68
C GLY A 261 -10.28 -19.86 -6.61
N ARG A 262 -10.00 -20.85 -7.48
CA ARG A 262 -10.59 -22.19 -7.38
C ARG A 262 -9.75 -23.00 -6.41
N SER A 263 -10.31 -23.34 -5.25
CA SER A 263 -9.65 -24.20 -4.28
C SER A 263 -10.40 -25.53 -4.22
N ALA A 264 -9.87 -26.58 -4.85
CA ALA A 264 -10.27 -27.93 -4.49
C ALA A 264 -9.67 -28.22 -3.11
N ALA A 265 -10.54 -28.35 -2.09
CA ALA A 265 -10.12 -28.55 -0.70
C ALA A 265 -9.26 -29.82 -0.52
N ASP A 266 -9.44 -30.83 -1.38
CA ASP A 266 -8.67 -32.07 -1.35
C ASP A 266 -7.28 -31.97 -2.02
N GLU A 267 -7.02 -30.97 -2.87
CA GLU A 267 -5.72 -30.80 -3.55
C GLU A 267 -4.69 -30.00 -2.73
N ALA A 268 -5.10 -29.37 -1.63
CA ALA A 268 -4.24 -28.51 -0.81
C ALA A 268 -3.19 -29.29 0.02
N MET A 269 -3.44 -30.56 0.34
CA MET A 269 -2.58 -31.34 1.25
C MET A 269 -1.19 -31.67 0.67
N ASP A 270 -1.04 -31.79 -0.65
CA ASP A 270 0.26 -32.10 -1.31
C ASP A 270 0.95 -30.86 -1.90
N PHE A 271 0.33 -29.67 -1.86
CA PHE A 271 0.94 -28.46 -2.44
C PHE A 271 2.27 -28.06 -1.76
N PRO A 272 2.40 -28.04 -0.42
CA PRO A 272 3.68 -27.74 0.23
C PRO A 272 4.77 -28.77 -0.07
N ALA A 273 4.40 -30.04 -0.24
CA ALA A 273 5.35 -31.10 -0.59
C ALA A 273 5.82 -30.96 -2.05
N ALA A 274 4.91 -30.71 -3.00
CA ALA A 274 5.24 -30.41 -4.40
C ALA A 274 6.12 -29.16 -4.53
N TYR A 275 5.82 -28.11 -3.75
CA TYR A 275 6.63 -26.90 -3.73
C TYR A 275 8.06 -27.15 -3.22
N ARG A 276 8.24 -27.92 -2.14
CA ARG A 276 9.57 -28.30 -1.65
C ARG A 276 10.35 -29.14 -2.68
N ARG A 277 9.70 -30.07 -3.38
CA ARG A 277 10.32 -30.85 -4.47
C ARG A 277 10.79 -29.94 -5.61
N LEU A 278 9.97 -28.96 -5.99
CA LEU A 278 10.34 -27.97 -6.99
C LEU A 278 11.55 -27.12 -6.55
N CYS A 279 11.62 -26.72 -5.28
CA CYS A 279 12.79 -26.04 -4.71
C CYS A 279 14.05 -26.90 -4.81
N GLN A 280 13.96 -28.18 -4.46
CA GLN A 280 15.07 -29.14 -4.60
C GLN A 280 15.53 -29.28 -6.06
N GLN A 281 14.59 -29.34 -7.00
CA GLN A 281 14.89 -29.41 -8.44
C GLN A 281 15.60 -28.15 -8.94
N LEU A 282 15.19 -26.97 -8.48
CA LEU A 282 15.88 -25.71 -8.78
C LEU A 282 17.30 -25.70 -8.21
N ALA A 283 17.48 -26.05 -6.94
CA ALA A 283 18.81 -26.11 -6.31
C ALA A 283 19.73 -27.09 -7.04
N LEU A 284 19.20 -28.26 -7.42
CA LEU A 284 19.94 -29.27 -8.17
C LEU A 284 20.31 -28.80 -9.59
N ALA A 285 19.38 -28.12 -10.28
CA ALA A 285 19.64 -27.54 -11.59
C ALA A 285 20.73 -26.46 -11.53
N ASP A 286 20.69 -25.61 -10.51
CA ASP A 286 21.67 -24.54 -10.30
C ASP A 286 23.06 -25.11 -9.97
N ALA A 287 23.12 -26.08 -9.04
CA ALA A 287 24.36 -26.78 -8.66
C ALA A 287 24.98 -27.58 -9.82
N ARG A 288 24.14 -28.07 -10.75
CA ARG A 288 24.60 -28.78 -11.96
C ARG A 288 25.01 -27.83 -13.09
N GLY A 289 24.80 -26.54 -12.95
CA GLY A 289 25.19 -25.57 -13.97
C GLY A 289 24.29 -25.60 -15.22
N TYR A 290 23.02 -26.02 -15.09
CA TYR A 290 22.10 -26.07 -16.24
C TYR A 290 21.82 -24.67 -16.82
N SER A 291 21.26 -24.65 -18.03
CA SER A 291 21.10 -23.42 -18.81
C SER A 291 20.24 -22.36 -18.12
N SER A 292 20.53 -21.09 -18.39
CA SER A 292 19.82 -19.93 -17.83
C SER A 292 18.30 -19.97 -18.06
N PRO A 293 17.77 -20.38 -19.23
CA PRO A 293 16.34 -20.48 -19.47
C PRO A 293 15.65 -21.51 -18.57
N LEU A 294 16.27 -22.67 -18.33
CA LEU A 294 15.72 -23.68 -17.42
C LEU A 294 15.67 -23.15 -15.99
N LEU A 295 16.75 -22.51 -15.53
CA LEU A 295 16.80 -21.90 -14.21
C LEU A 295 15.77 -20.78 -14.04
N GLU A 296 15.57 -19.93 -15.06
CA GLU A 296 14.58 -18.86 -15.03
C GLU A 296 13.14 -19.41 -15.01
N GLN A 297 12.88 -20.48 -15.75
CA GLN A 297 11.58 -21.19 -15.71
C GLN A 297 11.30 -21.81 -14.34
N LEU A 298 12.28 -22.50 -13.74
CA LEU A 298 12.13 -23.11 -12.42
C LEU A 298 11.97 -22.04 -11.32
N ARG A 299 12.81 -20.99 -11.34
CA ARG A 299 12.70 -19.85 -10.41
C ARG A 299 11.32 -19.22 -10.45
N ARG A 300 10.73 -19.06 -11.65
CA ARG A 300 9.36 -18.55 -11.77
C ARG A 300 8.33 -19.42 -11.08
N ARG A 301 8.39 -20.73 -11.33
CA ARG A 301 7.47 -21.70 -10.71
C ARG A 301 7.62 -21.66 -9.20
N VAL A 302 8.85 -21.59 -8.69
CA VAL A 302 9.13 -21.44 -7.26
C VAL A 302 8.56 -20.12 -6.73
N LEU A 303 8.76 -18.99 -7.42
CA LEU A 303 8.21 -17.71 -6.99
C LEU A 303 6.68 -17.71 -6.94
N ARG A 304 6.01 -18.25 -7.97
CA ARG A 304 4.54 -18.42 -7.99
C ARG A 304 4.07 -19.35 -6.87
N GLY A 305 4.78 -20.46 -6.66
CA GLY A 305 4.55 -21.43 -5.59
C GLY A 305 4.65 -20.82 -4.21
N HIS A 306 5.75 -20.11 -3.95
CA HIS A 306 6.01 -19.37 -2.71
C HIS A 306 4.85 -18.42 -2.41
N GLN A 307 4.40 -17.68 -3.41
CA GLN A 307 3.31 -16.72 -3.26
C GLN A 307 1.97 -17.34 -2.91
N GLN A 308 1.65 -18.52 -3.45
CA GLN A 308 0.41 -19.21 -3.07
C GLN A 308 0.53 -19.92 -1.72
N LEU A 309 1.69 -20.48 -1.41
CA LEU A 309 1.93 -21.21 -0.15
C LEU A 309 1.81 -20.28 1.06
N TYR A 310 2.42 -19.10 0.98
CA TYR A 310 2.43 -18.12 2.08
C TYR A 310 1.25 -17.12 2.03
N ARG A 311 0.26 -17.35 1.15
CA ARG A 311 -0.94 -16.51 1.07
C ARG A 311 -1.88 -16.79 2.24
N GLN A 312 -2.08 -15.81 3.11
CA GLN A 312 -3.04 -15.93 4.21
C GLN A 312 -4.50 -15.93 3.70
N ARG A 313 -5.21 -17.06 3.86
CA ARG A 313 -6.64 -17.21 3.54
C ARG A 313 -7.50 -17.24 4.81
N SER A 314 -7.54 -16.15 5.56
CA SER A 314 -8.45 -16.04 6.72
C SER A 314 -9.73 -15.27 6.35
N PRO A 315 -10.92 -15.70 6.82
CA PRO A 315 -12.17 -15.01 6.52
C PRO A 315 -12.10 -13.56 7.00
N LEU A 316 -12.36 -12.63 6.08
CA LEU A 316 -12.24 -11.19 6.31
C LEU A 316 -13.21 -10.71 7.41
N LEU A 317 -14.45 -11.18 7.36
CA LEU A 317 -15.51 -10.76 8.29
C LEU A 317 -15.19 -11.13 9.75
N GLY A 318 -14.71 -12.35 10.00
CA GLY A 318 -14.35 -12.79 11.36
C GLY A 318 -13.23 -11.95 11.97
N ARG A 319 -12.23 -11.57 11.16
CA ARG A 319 -11.14 -10.68 11.60
C ARG A 319 -11.63 -9.26 11.87
N LEU A 320 -12.50 -8.73 11.03
CA LEU A 320 -13.09 -7.40 11.23
C LEU A 320 -13.94 -7.35 12.50
N LEU A 321 -14.79 -8.36 12.73
CA LEU A 321 -15.60 -8.45 13.95
C LEU A 321 -14.73 -8.59 15.20
N GLY A 322 -13.73 -9.48 15.19
CA GLY A 322 -12.80 -9.62 16.31
C GLY A 322 -12.02 -8.32 16.59
N PHE A 323 -11.67 -7.58 15.54
CA PHE A 323 -11.04 -6.27 15.67
C PHE A 323 -12.00 -5.24 16.28
N VAL A 324 -13.20 -5.07 15.76
CA VAL A 324 -14.19 -4.09 16.25
C VAL A 324 -14.69 -4.43 17.66
N LEU A 325 -14.91 -5.69 17.99
CA LEU A 325 -15.46 -6.08 19.30
C LEU A 325 -14.43 -6.01 20.45
N GLY A 326 -13.13 -5.96 20.16
CA GLY A 326 -12.14 -5.84 21.23
C GLY A 326 -10.70 -5.56 20.81
N GLY A 327 -10.31 -5.91 19.58
CA GLY A 327 -8.95 -5.61 19.08
C GLY A 327 -8.64 -4.11 19.01
N PHE A 328 -9.58 -3.29 18.56
CA PHE A 328 -9.40 -1.85 18.41
C PHE A 328 -9.29 -1.13 19.76
N ALA A 329 -10.20 -1.42 20.69
CA ALA A 329 -10.12 -0.90 22.05
C ALA A 329 -8.82 -1.30 22.77
N ARG A 330 -8.38 -2.56 22.59
CA ARG A 330 -7.11 -3.05 23.15
C ARG A 330 -5.91 -2.30 22.56
N LEU A 331 -5.86 -2.18 21.24
CA LEU A 331 -4.79 -1.44 20.56
C LEU A 331 -4.71 0.01 21.03
N THR A 332 -5.85 0.67 21.20
CA THR A 332 -5.93 2.05 21.70
C THR A 332 -5.33 2.17 23.10
N ARG A 333 -5.62 1.21 24.00
CA ARG A 333 -5.02 1.15 25.34
C ARG A 333 -3.53 0.82 25.33
N GLU A 334 -3.08 -0.03 24.42
CA GLU A 334 -1.64 -0.32 24.23
C GLU A 334 -0.88 0.94 23.79
N GLU A 335 -1.54 1.81 23.02
CA GLU A 335 -0.98 3.06 22.48
C GLU A 335 -1.37 4.31 23.32
N TRP A 336 -1.79 4.12 24.58
CA TRP A 336 -2.38 5.19 25.40
C TRP A 336 -1.52 6.46 25.53
N ARG A 337 -0.19 6.35 25.49
CA ARG A 337 0.71 7.51 25.58
C ARG A 337 0.60 8.40 24.34
N GLY A 338 0.56 7.78 23.16
CA GLY A 338 0.38 8.49 21.90
C GLY A 338 -1.01 9.11 21.82
N VAL A 339 -2.03 8.36 22.27
CA VAL A 339 -3.42 8.85 22.35
C VAL A 339 -3.53 10.03 23.30
N LEU A 340 -2.97 9.94 24.51
CA LEU A 340 -2.97 11.04 25.48
C LEU A 340 -2.26 12.27 24.93
N ALA A 341 -1.09 12.12 24.31
CA ALA A 341 -0.37 13.24 23.72
C ALA A 341 -1.18 13.91 22.60
N ALA A 342 -1.76 13.13 21.68
CA ALA A 342 -2.60 13.66 20.62
C ALA A 342 -3.87 14.34 21.16
N SER A 343 -4.50 13.75 22.18
CA SER A 343 -5.67 14.31 22.84
C SER A 343 -5.35 15.62 23.57
N LEU A 344 -4.23 15.69 24.30
CA LEU A 344 -3.81 16.94 24.96
C LEU A 344 -3.52 18.05 23.95
N LEU A 345 -2.89 17.73 22.83
CA LEU A 345 -2.66 18.70 21.76
C LEU A 345 -3.97 19.21 21.14
N PHE A 346 -4.87 18.30 20.79
CA PHE A 346 -6.13 18.62 20.13
C PHE A 346 -7.12 19.34 21.07
N TYR A 347 -7.44 18.73 22.21
CA TYR A 347 -8.38 19.32 23.17
C TYR A 347 -7.77 20.54 23.87
N GLY A 348 -6.45 20.57 24.08
CA GLY A 348 -5.77 21.74 24.63
C GLY A 348 -5.85 22.93 23.70
N SER A 349 -5.61 22.75 22.38
CA SER A 349 -5.78 23.85 21.42
C SER A 349 -7.26 24.25 21.23
N LEU A 350 -8.17 23.28 21.24
CA LEU A 350 -9.62 23.53 21.16
C LEU A 350 -10.14 24.34 22.34
N LEU A 351 -9.89 23.88 23.57
CA LEU A 351 -10.35 24.57 24.77
C LEU A 351 -9.64 25.90 24.95
N GLY A 352 -8.33 25.94 24.71
CA GLY A 352 -7.54 27.17 24.76
C GLY A 352 -8.08 28.23 23.83
N MET A 353 -8.30 27.88 22.55
CA MET A 353 -8.85 28.82 21.56
C MET A 353 -10.30 29.20 21.87
N GLY A 354 -11.13 28.24 22.28
CA GLY A 354 -12.53 28.50 22.62
C GLY A 354 -12.68 29.48 23.78
N VAL A 355 -11.89 29.33 24.84
CA VAL A 355 -11.89 30.29 25.97
C VAL A 355 -11.34 31.65 25.53
N LEU A 356 -10.26 31.66 24.75
CA LEU A 356 -9.66 32.91 24.26
C LEU A 356 -10.61 33.70 23.37
N VAL A 357 -11.29 33.04 22.43
CA VAL A 357 -12.27 33.70 21.55
C VAL A 357 -13.50 34.13 22.33
N TYR A 358 -13.98 33.33 23.28
CA TYR A 358 -15.09 33.74 24.15
C TYR A 358 -14.76 35.00 24.98
N ALA A 359 -13.50 35.14 25.43
CA ALA A 359 -13.05 36.33 26.16
C ALA A 359 -12.68 37.51 25.24
N PHE A 360 -12.20 37.23 24.03
CA PHE A 360 -11.72 38.19 23.04
C PHE A 360 -12.21 37.79 21.64
N PRO A 361 -13.44 38.18 21.24
CA PRO A 361 -14.09 37.70 20.02
C PRO A 361 -13.27 37.90 18.73
N GLU A 362 -12.52 38.99 18.65
CA GLU A 362 -11.65 39.32 17.51
C GLU A 362 -10.60 38.23 17.21
N LEU A 363 -10.25 37.40 18.18
CA LEU A 363 -9.31 36.28 17.97
C LEU A 363 -9.87 35.21 17.04
N ALA A 364 -11.19 35.14 16.81
CA ALA A 364 -11.76 34.24 15.82
C ALA A 364 -11.15 34.47 14.42
N TYR A 365 -10.91 35.74 14.07
CA TYR A 365 -10.36 36.15 12.77
C TYR A 365 -8.85 35.85 12.60
N SER A 366 -8.18 35.36 13.65
CA SER A 366 -6.79 34.91 13.54
C SER A 366 -6.65 33.52 12.89
N VAL A 367 -7.75 32.74 12.87
CA VAL A 367 -7.80 31.39 12.31
C VAL A 367 -8.84 31.27 11.21
N LEU A 368 -9.95 32.01 11.31
CA LEU A 368 -11.05 32.01 10.36
C LEU A 368 -11.08 33.31 9.55
N SER A 369 -11.48 33.25 8.28
CA SER A 369 -11.80 34.45 7.51
C SER A 369 -13.15 35.03 7.95
N ALA A 370 -13.39 36.31 7.65
CA ALA A 370 -14.68 36.94 7.91
C ALA A 370 -15.85 36.23 7.21
N GLU A 371 -15.60 35.70 6.00
CA GLU A 371 -16.56 34.88 5.26
C GLU A 371 -16.88 33.58 5.99
N GLN A 372 -15.87 32.89 6.51
CA GLN A 372 -16.08 31.65 7.27
C GLN A 372 -16.86 31.87 8.56
N VAL A 373 -16.60 32.97 9.27
CA VAL A 373 -17.36 33.34 10.48
C VAL A 373 -18.83 33.59 10.14
N ALA A 374 -19.11 34.40 9.11
CA ALA A 374 -20.47 34.68 8.67
C ALA A 374 -21.20 33.41 8.19
N GLU A 375 -20.51 32.49 7.51
CA GLU A 375 -21.06 31.18 7.16
C GLU A 375 -21.46 30.37 8.40
N MET A 376 -20.64 30.37 9.46
CA MET A 376 -20.93 29.65 10.71
C MET A 376 -22.06 30.29 11.51
N GLU A 377 -22.16 31.61 11.52
CA GLU A 377 -23.31 32.31 12.13
C GLU A 377 -24.61 31.93 11.44
N THR A 378 -24.62 31.97 10.11
CA THR A 378 -25.79 31.56 9.30
C THR A 378 -26.16 30.10 9.53
N LEU A 379 -25.15 29.24 9.77
CA LEU A 379 -25.31 27.79 9.96
C LEU A 379 -26.04 27.42 11.26
N TYR A 380 -25.83 28.22 12.31
CA TYR A 380 -26.29 27.96 13.68
C TYR A 380 -27.25 29.03 14.21
N ASP A 381 -27.80 29.87 13.32
CA ASP A 381 -28.79 30.88 13.66
C ASP A 381 -29.98 30.23 14.43
N PRO A 382 -30.29 30.69 15.65
CA PRO A 382 -31.41 30.20 16.45
C PRO A 382 -32.77 30.30 15.76
N ASP A 383 -32.95 31.29 14.86
CA ASP A 383 -34.20 31.54 14.14
C ASP A 383 -34.32 30.70 12.86
N ALA A 384 -33.29 29.91 12.51
CA ALA A 384 -33.33 29.03 11.35
C ALA A 384 -34.29 27.85 11.53
N SER A 385 -35.07 27.55 10.48
CA SER A 385 -36.06 26.45 10.48
C SER A 385 -35.46 25.05 10.67
N ARG A 386 -34.18 24.86 10.31
CA ARG A 386 -33.33 23.71 10.68
C ARG A 386 -31.85 24.09 10.79
N LEU A 387 -31.09 23.41 11.68
CA LEU A 387 -29.63 23.60 11.85
C LEU A 387 -28.82 22.93 10.74
N GLY A 388 -27.80 23.62 10.22
CA GLY A 388 -26.91 23.10 9.17
C GLY A 388 -26.98 23.84 7.83
N ARG A 389 -26.00 23.58 6.95
CA ARG A 389 -25.60 24.36 5.74
C ARG A 389 -26.69 24.64 4.70
N PHE A 390 -27.89 24.08 4.88
CA PHE A 390 -29.02 24.22 3.97
C PHE A 390 -30.31 24.17 4.80
N GLY A 391 -31.15 25.21 4.74
CA GLY A 391 -32.53 25.19 5.25
C GLY A 391 -33.44 24.26 4.44
N GLU A 392 -34.55 23.81 5.03
CA GLU A 392 -35.51 22.80 4.53
C GLU A 392 -34.87 21.65 3.73
N ARG A 393 -34.24 20.71 4.46
CA ARG A 393 -33.62 19.50 3.89
C ARG A 393 -34.61 18.34 3.78
N GLY A 394 -34.72 17.76 2.58
CA GLY A 394 -35.26 16.42 2.35
C GLY A 394 -34.17 15.35 2.51
N SER A 395 -34.54 14.08 2.30
CA SER A 395 -33.63 12.94 2.44
C SER A 395 -32.44 12.97 1.47
N ALA A 396 -32.57 13.66 0.33
CA ALA A 396 -31.50 13.80 -0.66
C ALA A 396 -30.38 14.74 -0.19
N GLU A 397 -30.72 15.78 0.58
CA GLU A 397 -29.76 16.68 1.22
C GLU A 397 -28.95 15.96 2.30
N ASP A 398 -29.60 15.16 3.15
CA ASP A 398 -28.92 14.39 4.20
C ASP A 398 -27.92 13.39 3.61
N TRP A 399 -28.30 12.73 2.50
CA TRP A 399 -27.41 11.85 1.75
C TRP A 399 -26.19 12.58 1.18
N MET A 400 -26.39 13.78 0.62
CA MET A 400 -25.29 14.62 0.13
C MET A 400 -24.32 15.00 1.25
N MET A 401 -24.86 15.43 2.39
CA MET A 401 -24.05 15.82 3.55
C MET A 401 -23.30 14.62 4.13
N PHE A 402 -23.93 13.45 4.23
CA PHE A 402 -23.25 12.22 4.62
C PHE A 402 -22.02 11.95 3.76
N GLY A 403 -22.16 12.01 2.42
CA GLY A 403 -21.03 11.84 1.50
C GLY A 403 -19.93 12.88 1.69
N TYR A 404 -20.31 14.15 1.91
CA TYR A 404 -19.38 15.24 2.21
C TYR A 404 -18.61 15.02 3.51
N TYR A 405 -19.30 14.69 4.60
CA TYR A 405 -18.70 14.46 5.93
C TYR A 405 -17.75 13.26 5.93
N VAL A 406 -18.12 12.16 5.26
CA VAL A 406 -17.24 11.01 5.04
C VAL A 406 -15.97 11.43 4.34
N MET A 407 -16.08 12.16 3.22
CA MET A 407 -14.92 12.60 2.44
C MET A 407 -14.01 13.54 3.23
N ASN A 408 -14.60 14.53 3.91
CA ASN A 408 -13.88 15.56 4.64
C ASN A 408 -13.17 14.98 5.87
N ASN A 409 -13.90 14.35 6.78
CA ASN A 409 -13.37 14.01 8.10
C ASN A 409 -12.43 12.79 8.02
N ILE A 410 -12.75 11.79 7.21
CA ILE A 410 -11.82 10.67 6.97
C ILE A 410 -10.59 11.12 6.17
N GLY A 411 -10.78 12.06 5.24
CA GLY A 411 -9.67 12.70 4.53
C GLY A 411 -8.68 13.37 5.49
N ILE A 412 -9.19 14.19 6.43
CA ILE A 412 -8.37 14.84 7.47
C ILE A 412 -7.68 13.79 8.35
N ALA A 413 -8.37 12.73 8.77
CA ALA A 413 -7.76 11.66 9.57
C ALA A 413 -6.61 10.96 8.81
N PHE A 414 -6.79 10.66 7.52
CA PHE A 414 -5.75 10.07 6.68
C PHE A 414 -4.56 11.00 6.48
N GLN A 415 -4.80 12.31 6.26
CA GLN A 415 -3.75 13.31 6.14
C GLN A 415 -3.01 13.52 7.47
N THR A 416 -3.73 13.51 8.59
CA THR A 416 -3.17 13.62 9.95
C THR A 416 -2.24 12.44 10.24
N PHE A 417 -2.66 11.21 9.92
CA PHE A 417 -1.82 10.02 10.00
C PHE A 417 -0.61 10.11 9.07
N ALA A 418 -0.84 10.37 7.78
CA ALA A 418 0.21 10.36 6.77
C ALA A 418 1.26 11.45 7.02
N GLY A 419 0.82 12.66 7.41
CA GLY A 419 1.68 13.78 7.77
C GLY A 419 2.66 13.47 8.91
N GLY A 420 2.41 12.41 9.68
CA GLY A 420 3.35 11.86 10.66
C GLY A 420 4.69 11.43 10.07
N LEU A 421 4.76 11.07 8.78
CA LEU A 421 6.03 10.78 8.09
C LEU A 421 6.96 12.00 8.01
N LEU A 422 6.43 13.22 8.11
CA LEU A 422 7.22 14.45 8.20
C LEU A 422 7.75 14.65 9.63
N LEU A 423 8.35 13.60 10.20
CA LEU A 423 8.88 13.58 11.56
C LEU A 423 7.85 13.98 12.64
N GLY A 424 6.57 13.70 12.41
CA GLY A 424 5.46 14.04 13.30
C GLY A 424 4.90 15.45 13.12
N VAL A 425 5.60 16.35 12.41
CA VAL A 425 5.20 17.76 12.25
C VAL A 425 3.84 17.89 11.56
N GLY A 426 3.57 17.08 10.53
CA GLY A 426 2.26 17.11 9.86
C GLY A 426 1.12 16.72 10.79
N SER A 427 1.30 15.70 11.63
CA SER A 427 0.28 15.30 12.61
C SER A 427 0.06 16.37 13.69
N LEU A 428 1.14 17.01 14.16
CA LEU A 428 1.04 18.15 15.08
C LEU A 428 0.24 19.29 14.46
N PHE A 429 0.56 19.67 13.22
CA PHE A 429 -0.15 20.71 12.48
C PHE A 429 -1.64 20.40 12.37
N PHE A 430 -2.03 19.22 11.87
CA PHE A 430 -3.45 18.89 11.72
C PHE A 430 -4.20 18.82 13.05
N LEU A 431 -3.61 18.25 14.11
CA LEU A 431 -4.24 18.23 15.44
C LEU A 431 -4.46 19.63 15.98
N MET A 432 -3.42 20.46 15.98
CA MET A 432 -3.49 21.81 16.50
C MET A 432 -4.44 22.67 15.67
N PHE A 433 -4.30 22.67 14.34
CA PHE A 433 -5.11 23.47 13.44
C PHE A 433 -6.61 23.10 13.54
N ASN A 434 -6.96 21.81 13.55
CA ASN A 434 -8.36 21.42 13.72
C ASN A 434 -8.88 21.80 15.12
N GLY A 435 -8.09 21.61 16.18
CA GLY A 435 -8.48 22.03 17.51
C GLY A 435 -8.70 23.55 17.60
N LEU A 436 -7.76 24.36 17.10
CA LEU A 436 -7.88 25.81 17.04
C LEU A 436 -9.11 26.25 16.25
N THR A 437 -9.34 25.69 15.06
CA THR A 437 -10.49 26.02 14.21
C THR A 437 -11.82 25.69 14.91
N ILE A 438 -11.97 24.49 15.46
CA ILE A 438 -13.19 24.10 16.20
C ILE A 438 -13.36 24.95 17.45
N GLY A 439 -12.27 25.23 18.17
CA GLY A 439 -12.27 26.10 19.33
C GLY A 439 -12.72 27.52 19.00
N ALA A 440 -12.22 28.10 17.91
CA ALA A 440 -12.61 29.42 17.45
C ALA A 440 -14.12 29.49 17.12
N VAL A 441 -14.64 28.51 16.38
CA VAL A 441 -16.08 28.41 16.09
C VAL A 441 -16.90 28.26 17.37
N ALA A 442 -16.48 27.37 18.27
CA ALA A 442 -17.19 27.11 19.52
C ALA A 442 -17.21 28.33 20.45
N GLY A 443 -16.08 29.03 20.58
CA GLY A 443 -15.95 30.24 21.39
C GLY A 443 -16.80 31.38 20.83
N HIS A 444 -16.67 31.65 19.52
CA HIS A 444 -17.41 32.70 18.82
C HIS A 444 -18.92 32.51 18.92
N LEU A 445 -19.42 31.33 18.52
CA LEU A 445 -20.85 31.03 18.56
C LEU A 445 -21.40 31.02 19.98
N SER A 446 -20.60 30.67 20.98
CA SER A 446 -21.05 30.73 22.38
C SER A 446 -21.15 32.16 22.89
N GLU A 447 -20.26 33.04 22.45
CA GLU A 447 -20.22 34.45 22.85
C GLU A 447 -21.43 35.22 22.30
N ILE A 448 -21.76 35.04 21.01
CA ILE A 448 -22.91 35.69 20.37
C ILE A 448 -24.28 35.07 20.76
N GLY A 449 -24.29 34.09 21.67
CA GLY A 449 -25.51 33.46 22.18
C GLY A 449 -26.01 32.23 21.42
N TYR A 450 -25.30 31.77 20.39
CA TYR A 450 -25.65 30.59 19.57
C TYR A 450 -25.17 29.25 20.18
N HIS A 451 -24.85 29.25 21.48
CA HIS A 451 -24.37 28.08 22.22
C HIS A 451 -25.33 26.89 22.15
N GLN A 452 -26.63 27.08 22.36
CA GLN A 452 -27.60 25.99 22.33
C GLN A 452 -27.69 25.28 20.96
N PRO A 453 -27.91 25.98 19.83
CA PRO A 453 -27.96 25.32 18.52
C PRO A 453 -26.63 24.62 18.18
N PHE A 454 -25.49 25.25 18.45
CA PHE A 454 -24.18 24.67 18.22
C PHE A 454 -23.91 23.40 19.06
N TRP A 455 -23.99 23.49 20.39
CA TRP A 455 -23.63 22.38 21.27
C TRP A 455 -24.60 21.20 21.17
N SER A 456 -25.88 21.46 20.95
CA SER A 456 -26.86 20.40 20.74
C SER A 456 -26.65 19.67 19.40
N PHE A 457 -26.14 20.36 18.37
CA PHE A 457 -25.74 19.76 17.10
C PHE A 457 -24.49 18.89 17.26
N VAL A 458 -23.45 19.41 17.90
CA VAL A 458 -22.11 18.78 18.00
C VAL A 458 -22.07 17.58 18.95
N ILE A 459 -22.79 17.61 20.08
CA ILE A 459 -22.60 16.63 21.17
C ILE A 459 -22.81 15.17 20.74
N GLY A 460 -23.67 14.91 19.75
CA GLY A 460 -23.97 13.57 19.26
C GLY A 460 -22.81 12.93 18.48
N HIS A 461 -22.42 13.52 17.35
CA HIS A 461 -21.36 12.98 16.50
C HIS A 461 -19.96 13.25 17.07
N GLY A 462 -19.78 14.31 17.88
CA GLY A 462 -18.50 14.71 18.44
C GLY A 462 -17.82 13.64 19.28
N ALA A 463 -18.58 12.76 19.95
CA ALA A 463 -18.04 11.61 20.68
C ALA A 463 -17.19 10.70 19.80
N PHE A 464 -17.61 10.49 18.55
CA PHE A 464 -16.92 9.64 17.60
C PHE A 464 -15.86 10.43 16.81
N GLU A 465 -16.20 11.62 16.33
CA GLU A 465 -15.32 12.41 15.47
C GLU A 465 -14.08 12.93 16.19
N LEU A 466 -14.25 13.59 17.36
CA LEU A 466 -13.15 14.16 18.12
C LEU A 466 -12.23 13.06 18.68
N THR A 467 -12.81 11.91 19.02
CA THR A 467 -12.02 10.73 19.39
C THR A 467 -11.26 10.17 18.18
N ALA A 468 -11.88 10.10 16.99
CA ALA A 468 -11.22 9.56 15.81
C ALA A 468 -10.03 10.41 15.33
N ILE A 469 -10.15 11.75 15.34
CA ILE A 469 -9.04 12.63 14.92
C ILE A 469 -7.84 12.54 15.87
N THR A 470 -8.08 12.41 17.18
CA THR A 470 -7.01 12.19 18.16
C THR A 470 -6.34 10.84 18.00
N LEU A 471 -7.08 9.78 17.67
CA LEU A 471 -6.52 8.47 17.34
C LEU A 471 -5.69 8.47 16.05
N ALA A 472 -6.15 9.18 15.01
CA ALA A 472 -5.39 9.38 13.78
C ALA A 472 -4.11 10.20 14.03
N GLY A 473 -4.21 11.21 14.88
CA GLY A 473 -3.07 11.99 15.41
C GLY A 473 -2.05 11.13 16.12
N ALA A 474 -2.50 10.29 17.06
CA ALA A 474 -1.64 9.36 17.79
C ALA A 474 -0.90 8.40 16.85
N ALA A 475 -1.62 7.86 15.86
CA ALA A 475 -1.03 7.00 14.83
C ALA A 475 0.05 7.73 14.02
N GLY A 476 -0.20 8.99 13.63
CA GLY A 476 0.76 9.81 12.89
C GLY A 476 1.98 10.24 13.73
N LEU A 477 1.78 10.69 14.97
CA LEU A 477 2.86 10.99 15.90
C LEU A 477 3.75 9.77 16.17
N LYS A 478 3.17 8.57 16.18
CA LYS A 478 3.92 7.31 16.28
C LYS A 478 4.85 7.07 15.09
N LEU A 479 4.43 7.42 13.86
CA LEU A 479 5.32 7.37 12.69
C LEU A 479 6.48 8.35 12.85
N GLY A 480 6.21 9.58 13.28
CA GLY A 480 7.22 10.60 13.51
C GLY A 480 8.23 10.17 14.57
N ALA A 481 7.75 9.65 15.70
CA ALA A 481 8.59 9.13 16.78
C ALA A 481 9.48 7.97 16.31
N ALA A 482 8.97 7.07 15.46
CA ALA A 482 9.75 5.97 14.89
C ALA A 482 10.90 6.44 13.98
N LEU A 483 10.76 7.60 13.34
CA LEU A 483 11.81 8.19 12.50
C LEU A 483 12.84 8.98 13.33
N LEU A 484 12.35 9.75 14.31
CA LEU A 484 13.18 10.62 15.18
C LEU A 484 13.98 9.80 16.20
N ALA A 485 13.34 8.84 16.87
CA ALA A 485 13.92 8.06 17.97
C ALA A 485 13.61 6.56 17.80
N PRO A 486 14.23 5.87 16.81
CA PRO A 486 13.95 4.46 16.50
C PRO A 486 14.44 3.46 17.56
N GLY A 487 15.17 3.92 18.59
CA GLY A 487 15.77 3.05 19.60
C GLY A 487 16.84 2.14 19.00
N ARG A 488 16.72 0.83 19.20
CA ARG A 488 17.66 -0.19 18.70
C ARG A 488 17.37 -0.65 17.27
N LEU A 489 16.25 -0.24 16.71
CA LEU A 489 15.84 -0.64 15.36
C LEU A 489 16.45 0.30 14.32
N ARG A 490 16.60 -0.20 13.09
CA ARG A 490 16.85 0.70 11.95
C ARG A 490 15.59 1.54 11.71
N ARG A 491 15.73 2.78 11.25
CA ARG A 491 14.59 3.68 10.99
C ARG A 491 13.50 3.04 10.11
N GLY A 492 13.89 2.29 9.08
CA GLY A 492 12.94 1.57 8.22
C GLY A 492 12.14 0.48 8.95
N GLU A 493 12.80 -0.29 9.83
CA GLU A 493 12.15 -1.33 10.63
C GLU A 493 11.24 -0.72 11.70
N ALA A 494 11.71 0.33 12.38
CA ALA A 494 10.93 1.09 13.35
C ALA A 494 9.67 1.67 12.69
N LEU A 495 9.83 2.26 11.50
CA LEU A 495 8.73 2.81 10.73
C LEU A 495 7.72 1.73 10.32
N ARG A 496 8.19 0.56 9.86
CA ARG A 496 7.33 -0.56 9.50
C ARG A 496 6.48 -1.04 10.68
N GLN A 497 7.09 -1.21 11.85
CA GLN A 497 6.36 -1.60 13.06
C GLN A 497 5.37 -0.53 13.52
N ALA A 498 5.76 0.75 13.45
CA ALA A 498 4.88 1.85 13.79
C ALA A 498 3.69 1.96 12.84
N ALA A 499 3.92 1.80 11.53
CA ALA A 499 2.89 1.88 10.50
C ALA A 499 1.89 0.72 10.59
N GLU A 500 2.33 -0.50 10.89
CA GLU A 500 1.42 -1.64 11.09
C GLU A 500 0.38 -1.37 12.18
N ARG A 501 0.82 -0.83 13.33
CA ARG A 501 -0.08 -0.44 14.42
C ARG A 501 -0.90 0.80 14.07
N GLY A 502 -0.27 1.80 13.47
CA GLY A 502 -0.91 3.06 13.09
C GLY A 502 -2.05 2.87 12.11
N VAL A 503 -1.90 2.03 11.09
CA VAL A 503 -2.97 1.74 10.13
C VAL A 503 -4.15 1.02 10.78
N ARG A 504 -3.93 0.15 11.78
CA ARG A 504 -5.03 -0.45 12.54
C ARG A 504 -5.78 0.59 13.37
N LEU A 505 -5.08 1.52 14.01
CA LEU A 505 -5.71 2.65 14.71
C LEU A 505 -6.54 3.51 13.75
N VAL A 506 -5.98 3.85 12.59
CA VAL A 506 -6.66 4.63 11.54
C VAL A 506 -7.87 3.89 11.00
N ALA A 507 -7.79 2.57 10.78
CA ALA A 507 -8.95 1.78 10.33
C ALA A 507 -10.11 1.82 11.35
N GLY A 508 -9.80 1.76 12.65
CA GLY A 508 -10.80 1.93 13.70
C GLY A 508 -11.34 3.37 13.76
N ALA A 509 -10.47 4.38 13.61
CA ALA A 509 -10.87 5.78 13.52
C ALA A 509 -11.78 6.05 12.31
N THR A 510 -11.51 5.44 11.16
CA THR A 510 -12.38 5.50 9.97
C THR A 510 -13.78 4.96 10.28
N LEU A 511 -13.89 3.84 10.99
CA LEU A 511 -15.21 3.32 11.39
C LEU A 511 -15.95 4.29 12.32
N MET A 512 -15.25 4.91 13.27
CA MET A 512 -15.84 5.93 14.14
C MET A 512 -16.31 7.15 13.32
N LEU A 513 -15.53 7.59 12.34
CA LEU A 513 -15.91 8.72 11.47
C LEU A 513 -17.09 8.41 10.55
N LEU A 514 -17.24 7.16 10.10
CA LEU A 514 -18.44 6.74 9.38
C LEU A 514 -19.69 6.82 10.26
N ILE A 515 -19.57 6.42 11.54
CA ILE A 515 -20.66 6.56 12.54
C ILE A 515 -20.94 8.05 12.79
N ALA A 516 -19.89 8.86 12.97
CA ALA A 516 -20.00 10.30 13.18
C ALA A 516 -20.74 10.98 12.01
N ALA A 517 -20.32 10.74 10.77
CA ALA A 517 -20.92 11.31 9.57
C ALA A 517 -22.41 10.92 9.44
N PHE A 518 -22.78 9.69 9.81
CA PHE A 518 -24.19 9.27 9.82
C PHE A 518 -24.99 10.03 10.89
N ILE A 519 -24.48 10.10 12.13
CA ILE A 519 -25.14 10.84 13.21
C ILE A 519 -25.25 12.33 12.84
N GLU A 520 -24.21 12.91 12.26
CA GLU A 520 -24.19 14.32 11.87
C GLU A 520 -25.23 14.62 10.78
N ALA A 521 -25.26 13.80 9.73
CA ALA A 521 -26.17 13.99 8.60
C ALA A 521 -27.65 13.80 8.98
N TYR A 522 -27.97 12.81 9.81
CA TYR A 522 -29.36 12.39 10.05
C TYR A 522 -29.91 12.75 11.44
N TRP A 523 -29.08 12.75 12.49
CA TRP A 523 -29.54 13.00 13.87
C TRP A 523 -29.24 14.44 14.31
N SER A 524 -28.01 14.91 14.16
CA SER A 524 -27.60 16.24 14.62
C SER A 524 -28.38 17.35 13.90
N SER A 525 -28.65 17.18 12.61
CA SER A 525 -29.42 18.09 11.75
C SER A 525 -30.92 18.17 12.08
N MET A 526 -31.46 17.21 12.82
CA MET A 526 -32.89 17.18 13.16
C MET A 526 -33.25 18.28 14.17
N THR A 527 -34.28 19.08 13.91
CA THR A 527 -34.72 20.15 14.83
C THR A 527 -36.00 19.85 15.60
N TYR A 528 -36.69 18.75 15.29
CA TYR A 528 -37.86 18.31 16.04
C TYR A 528 -37.43 17.60 17.32
N GLY A 529 -37.33 18.35 18.42
CA GLY A 529 -37.10 17.79 19.75
C GLY A 529 -36.43 18.80 20.68
N PRO A 530 -36.73 18.77 22.00
CA PRO A 530 -36.03 19.60 22.96
C PRO A 530 -34.52 19.34 22.93
N ALA A 531 -33.71 20.40 23.05
CA ALA A 531 -32.24 20.27 23.11
C ALA A 531 -31.77 19.29 24.21
N GLY A 532 -32.54 19.16 25.30
CA GLY A 532 -32.30 18.18 26.37
C GLY A 532 -32.21 16.73 25.88
N VAL A 533 -33.00 16.34 24.86
CA VAL A 533 -32.93 14.98 24.27
C VAL A 533 -31.61 14.79 23.52
N LYS A 534 -31.19 15.79 22.74
CA LYS A 534 -29.89 15.75 22.04
C LYS A 534 -28.73 15.66 23.04
N TYR A 535 -28.80 16.41 24.14
CA TYR A 535 -27.80 16.33 25.19
C TYR A 535 -27.78 14.97 25.89
N ALA A 536 -28.94 14.39 26.20
CA ALA A 536 -29.02 13.06 26.83
C ALA A 536 -28.46 11.96 25.92
N VAL A 537 -28.83 11.96 24.64
CA VAL A 537 -28.30 10.99 23.65
C VAL A 537 -26.81 11.21 23.44
N GLY A 538 -26.35 12.45 23.30
CA GLY A 538 -24.94 12.78 23.18
C GLY A 538 -24.12 12.30 24.39
N ALA A 539 -24.59 12.56 25.61
CA ALA A 539 -23.95 12.09 26.84
C ALA A 539 -23.87 10.55 26.90
N LEU A 540 -24.93 9.86 26.47
CA LEU A 540 -24.92 8.39 26.35
C LEU A 540 -23.89 7.92 25.32
N LEU A 541 -23.79 8.55 24.15
CA LEU A 541 -22.81 8.19 23.12
C LEU A 541 -21.36 8.38 23.62
N TRP A 542 -21.08 9.50 24.31
CA TRP A 542 -19.79 9.72 24.97
C TRP A 542 -19.48 8.63 26.02
N LEU A 543 -20.47 8.29 26.86
CA LEU A 543 -20.33 7.22 27.84
C LEU A 543 -20.05 5.87 27.16
N LEU A 544 -20.76 5.53 26.09
CA LEU A 544 -20.56 4.28 25.35
C LEU A 544 -19.17 4.21 24.72
N VAL A 545 -18.69 5.29 24.11
CA VAL A 545 -17.31 5.38 23.58
C VAL A 545 -16.28 5.19 24.69
N ALA A 546 -16.48 5.86 25.84
CA ALA A 546 -15.60 5.70 27.00
C ALA A 546 -15.60 4.27 27.54
N LEU A 547 -16.79 3.68 27.77
CA LEU A 547 -16.93 2.29 28.23
C LEU A 547 -16.30 1.30 27.26
N TYR A 548 -16.48 1.50 25.94
CA TYR A 548 -15.86 0.68 24.92
C TYR A 548 -14.32 0.69 25.03
N PHE A 549 -13.70 1.87 25.07
CA PHE A 549 -12.25 1.97 25.18
C PHE A 549 -11.70 1.53 26.55
N LEU A 550 -12.49 1.60 27.62
CA LEU A 550 -12.09 1.13 28.94
C LEU A 550 -12.21 -0.39 29.10
N PHE A 551 -13.28 -1.01 28.58
CA PHE A 551 -13.66 -2.39 28.93
C PHE A 551 -13.61 -3.40 27.78
N ALA A 552 -13.86 -2.99 26.53
CA ALA A 552 -13.93 -3.95 25.42
C ALA A 552 -12.59 -4.66 25.20
N GLY A 553 -12.61 -5.99 25.01
CA GLY A 553 -11.42 -6.79 24.76
C GLY A 553 -10.48 -7.02 25.96
N ARG A 554 -10.91 -6.75 27.21
CA ARG A 554 -10.15 -7.09 28.44
C ARG A 554 -10.16 -8.58 28.78
N ASN A 555 -11.26 -9.27 28.48
CA ASN A 555 -11.37 -10.71 28.74
C ASN A 555 -10.64 -11.48 27.64
N ARG A 556 -9.52 -12.13 28.01
CA ARG A 556 -8.88 -13.14 27.18
C ARG A 556 -9.83 -14.35 27.12
N HIS A 557 -10.65 -14.48 26.08
CA HIS A 557 -10.93 -15.84 25.64
C HIS A 557 -9.66 -16.32 24.94
N ALA A 558 -8.97 -17.22 25.62
CA ALA A 558 -7.93 -18.04 25.04
C ALA A 558 -8.59 -18.92 23.99
N SER A 559 -8.40 -18.58 22.71
CA SER A 559 -8.71 -19.41 21.56
C SER A 559 -8.19 -18.66 20.34
N GLY A 560 -7.31 -19.20 19.48
CA GLY A 560 -6.68 -20.50 19.32
C GLY A 560 -5.93 -20.38 17.99
#